data_AF-A0A923FT98-F1
#
_entry.id   AF-A0A923FT98-F1
#
_cell.length_a   1.000
_cell.length_b   1.000
_cell.length_c   1.000
_cell.angle_alpha   90.00
_cell.angle_beta   90.00
_cell.angle_gamma   90.00
#
_symmetry.space_group_name_H-M   'P 1'
#
loop_
_entity.id
_entity.type
_entity.pdbx_description
1 polymer ?
#
loop_
_entity_poly.entity_id
_entity_poly.type
_entity_poly.pdbx_seq_one_letter_code
_entity_poly.pdbx_strand_id
1 'polypeptide(L)'
;MSFFNGHLHANMELDGSTYEFRVDGELEYRDAGSCYLLSAHDENGRGLSIWLPRSMPEGQQEYDLGEPGYPEVHFMLRRSLSPLRSGVLSVTVGGDVQCAGTFGGVDERGRTFSGGSFRLEKY
;
A
#
# COMPACT_ATOMS: atom_id res chain seq x y z
N MET A 1 5.41 -5.87 -15.97
CA MET A 1 5.51 -5.88 -14.49
C MET A 1 6.99 -5.92 -14.18
N SER A 2 7.44 -5.02 -13.33
CA SER A 2 8.86 -4.93 -12.98
C SER A 2 8.99 -4.99 -11.46
N PHE A 3 10.09 -5.57 -10.99
CA PHE A 3 10.42 -5.61 -9.58
C PHE A 3 11.43 -4.52 -9.25
N PHE A 4 11.32 -3.97 -8.06
CA PHE A 4 12.13 -2.86 -7.58
C PHE A 4 12.49 -3.07 -6.13
N ASN A 5 13.65 -2.54 -5.75
CA ASN A 5 14.05 -2.47 -4.37
C ASN A 5 13.15 -1.52 -3.57
N GLY A 6 12.85 -1.89 -2.32
CA GLY A 6 11.92 -1.14 -1.50
C GLY A 6 11.44 -1.92 -0.28
N HIS A 7 10.41 -1.40 0.36
CA HIS A 7 9.67 -2.13 1.39
C HIS A 7 8.18 -1.82 1.35
N LEU A 8 7.37 -2.76 1.85
CA LEU A 8 5.94 -2.61 2.03
C LEU A 8 5.52 -3.34 3.31
N HIS A 9 5.19 -2.56 4.34
CA HIS A 9 4.92 -3.04 5.69
C HIS A 9 3.52 -2.60 6.15
N ALA A 10 2.89 -3.39 7.01
CA ALA A 10 1.70 -3.03 7.76
C ALA A 10 1.44 -3.98 8.92
N ASN A 11 0.67 -3.54 9.91
CA ASN A 11 0.10 -4.38 10.95
C ASN A 11 -1.40 -4.46 10.74
N MET A 12 -1.97 -5.67 10.81
CA MET A 12 -3.41 -5.90 10.79
C MET A 12 -3.85 -6.42 12.15
N GLU A 13 -4.81 -5.75 12.78
CA GLU A 13 -5.47 -6.24 13.98
C GLU A 13 -6.72 -7.05 13.60
N LEU A 14 -6.80 -8.27 14.12
CA LEU A 14 -7.92 -9.17 13.91
C LEU A 14 -8.11 -10.05 15.17
N ASP A 15 -9.32 -10.03 15.72
CA ASP A 15 -9.73 -10.82 16.89
C ASP A 15 -8.78 -10.64 18.10
N GLY A 16 -8.33 -9.42 18.34
CA GLY A 16 -7.40 -9.08 19.44
C GLY A 16 -5.95 -9.52 19.21
N SER A 17 -5.63 -10.06 18.03
CA SER A 17 -4.27 -10.43 17.63
C SER A 17 -3.73 -9.46 16.58
N THR A 18 -2.44 -9.16 16.65
CA THR A 18 -1.73 -8.35 15.65
C THR A 18 -0.99 -9.28 14.68
N TYR A 19 -1.26 -9.08 13.39
CA TYR A 19 -0.61 -9.79 12.30
C TYR A 19 0.31 -8.83 11.56
N GLU A 20 1.61 -9.12 11.59
CA GLU A 20 2.60 -8.31 10.88
C GLU A 20 2.71 -8.77 9.42
N PHE A 21 2.73 -7.80 8.52
CA PHE A 21 3.09 -7.94 7.12
C PHE A 21 4.38 -7.13 6.90
N ARG A 22 5.44 -7.80 6.45
CA ARG A 22 6.74 -7.21 6.17
C ARG A 22 7.28 -7.84 4.88
N VAL A 23 7.49 -7.02 3.87
CA VAL A 23 8.23 -7.40 2.66
C VAL A 23 9.26 -6.32 2.38
N ASP A 24 10.49 -6.76 2.16
CA ASP A 24 11.63 -5.94 1.79
C ASP A 24 12.24 -6.49 0.49
N GLY A 25 12.77 -5.62 -0.36
CA GLY A 25 13.57 -6.00 -1.53
C GLY A 25 12.80 -6.16 -2.84
N GLU A 26 11.74 -6.96 -2.90
CA GLU A 26 11.06 -7.27 -4.17
C GLU A 26 9.63 -6.74 -4.19
N LEU A 27 9.49 -5.43 -4.46
CA LEU A 27 8.19 -4.82 -4.70
C LEU A 27 7.82 -4.92 -6.17
N GLU A 28 6.63 -5.45 -6.45
CA GLU A 28 6.04 -5.39 -7.77
C GLU A 28 5.55 -3.96 -8.04
N TYR A 29 5.94 -3.41 -9.19
CA TYR A 29 5.43 -2.14 -9.68
C TYR A 29 4.92 -2.29 -11.11
N ARG A 30 3.74 -1.72 -11.34
CA ARG A 30 3.05 -1.81 -12.63
C ARG A 30 2.38 -0.48 -12.97
N ASP A 31 2.68 0.04 -14.15
CA ASP A 31 1.87 1.07 -14.80
C ASP A 31 0.59 0.42 -15.33
N ALA A 32 -0.56 0.84 -14.81
CA ALA A 32 -1.89 0.38 -15.19
C ALA A 32 -2.68 1.46 -15.95
N GLY A 33 -1.97 2.36 -16.65
CA GLY A 33 -2.54 3.42 -17.47
C GLY A 33 -2.85 4.68 -16.67
N SER A 34 -3.93 4.66 -15.89
CA SER A 34 -4.37 5.80 -15.07
C SER A 34 -3.78 5.83 -13.66
N CYS A 35 -3.14 4.74 -13.23
CA CYS A 35 -2.57 4.57 -11.91
C CYS A 35 -1.30 3.73 -11.95
N TYR A 36 -0.56 3.80 -10.85
CA TYR A 36 0.53 2.89 -10.53
C TYR A 36 0.09 1.93 -9.45
N LEU A 37 0.36 0.66 -9.66
CA LEU A 37 0.18 -0.39 -8.66
C LEU A 37 1.54 -0.71 -8.04
N LEU A 38 1.62 -0.62 -6.72
CA LEU A 38 2.68 -1.18 -5.90
C LEU A 38 2.12 -2.39 -5.16
N SER A 39 2.73 -3.55 -5.30
CA SER A 39 2.28 -4.76 -4.59
C SER A 39 3.44 -5.57 -4.02
N ALA A 40 3.16 -6.26 -2.93
CA ALA A 40 4.06 -7.25 -2.36
C ALA A 40 3.25 -8.43 -1.83
N HIS A 41 3.89 -9.60 -1.84
CA HIS A 41 3.34 -10.83 -1.29
C HIS A 41 4.35 -11.44 -0.31
N ASP A 42 3.86 -12.01 0.78
CA ASP A 42 4.71 -12.75 1.71
C ASP A 42 4.65 -14.26 1.46
N GLU A 43 5.51 -15.01 2.16
CA GLU A 43 5.59 -16.48 2.06
C GLU A 43 4.29 -17.20 2.47
N ASN A 44 3.42 -16.53 3.24
CA ASN A 44 2.14 -17.06 3.68
C ASN A 44 1.01 -16.78 2.67
N GLY A 45 1.33 -16.21 1.50
CA GLY A 45 0.37 -15.85 0.47
C GLY A 45 -0.56 -14.70 0.88
N ARG A 46 -0.16 -13.90 1.87
CA ARG A 46 -0.77 -12.61 2.16
C ARG A 46 -0.21 -11.60 1.16
N GLY A 47 -1.01 -10.61 0.81
CA GLY A 47 -0.60 -9.57 -0.12
C GLY A 47 -1.00 -8.20 0.39
N LEU A 48 -0.24 -7.18 0.03
CA LEU A 48 -0.58 -5.80 0.26
C LEU A 48 -0.38 -5.06 -1.06
N SER A 49 -1.33 -4.21 -1.42
CA SER A 49 -1.29 -3.48 -2.68
C SER A 49 -1.73 -2.04 -2.46
N ILE A 50 -0.98 -1.11 -3.04
CA ILE A 50 -1.26 0.32 -3.01
C ILE A 50 -1.42 0.78 -4.45
N TRP A 51 -2.57 1.40 -4.72
CA TRP A 51 -2.91 1.96 -6.02
C TRP A 51 -2.81 3.49 -5.91
N LEU A 52 -1.89 4.07 -6.67
CA LEU A 52 -1.58 5.49 -6.64
C LEU A 52 -1.98 6.14 -7.97
N PRO A 53 -2.60 7.34 -7.96
CA PRO A 53 -2.95 8.02 -9.20
C PRO A 53 -1.68 8.41 -9.98
N ARG A 54 -1.72 8.31 -11.31
CA ARG A 54 -0.56 8.65 -12.15
C ARG A 54 -0.22 10.14 -12.13
N SER A 55 -1.23 10.98 -11.94
CA SER A 55 -1.12 12.45 -11.95
C SER A 55 -0.78 13.05 -10.58
N MET A 56 -0.14 12.28 -9.68
CA MET A 56 0.33 12.85 -8.41
C MET A 56 1.40 13.92 -8.68
N PRO A 57 1.26 15.11 -8.08
CA PRO A 57 2.31 16.11 -8.13
C PRO A 57 3.55 15.65 -7.36
N GLU A 58 4.70 16.21 -7.70
CA GLU A 58 5.92 16.03 -6.88
C GLU A 58 5.71 16.65 -5.49
N GLY A 59 6.33 16.06 -4.46
CA GLY A 59 6.21 16.48 -3.07
C GLY A 59 5.31 15.54 -2.26
N GLN A 60 4.88 16.00 -1.08
CA GLN A 60 4.04 15.24 -0.15
C GLN A 60 2.55 15.56 -0.37
N GLN A 61 1.74 14.51 -0.37
CA GLN A 61 0.29 14.57 -0.43
C GLN A 61 -0.33 13.67 0.64
N GLU A 62 -1.56 13.99 1.02
CA GLU A 62 -2.37 13.21 1.93
C GLU A 62 -3.73 12.95 1.28
N TYR A 63 -4.23 11.73 1.44
CA TYR A 63 -5.48 11.26 0.86
C TYR A 63 -6.30 10.50 1.89
N ASP A 64 -7.58 10.82 1.96
CA ASP A 64 -8.56 10.03 2.68
C ASP A 64 -8.85 8.74 1.90
N LEU A 65 -8.78 7.60 2.58
CA LEU A 65 -9.10 6.29 2.02
C LEU A 65 -10.59 5.99 2.15
N GLY A 66 -11.15 5.29 1.16
CA GLY A 66 -12.54 4.84 1.15
C GLY A 66 -13.46 5.59 0.19
N GLU A 67 -13.00 6.72 -0.34
CA GLU A 67 -13.67 7.42 -1.43
C GLU A 67 -13.54 6.64 -2.76
N PRO A 68 -14.53 6.70 -3.66
CA PRO A 68 -14.43 6.06 -4.97
C PRO A 68 -13.25 6.60 -5.80
N GLY A 69 -12.37 5.73 -6.27
CA GLY A 69 -11.23 6.09 -7.13
C GLY A 69 -9.88 5.92 -6.43
N TYR A 70 -8.84 6.53 -6.97
CA TYR A 70 -7.49 6.45 -6.41
C TYR A 70 -7.18 7.64 -5.50
N PRO A 71 -6.40 7.43 -4.43
CA PRO A 71 -5.65 6.20 -4.12
C PRO A 71 -6.45 5.14 -3.33
N GLU A 72 -6.03 3.88 -3.46
CA GLU A 72 -6.60 2.75 -2.70
C GLU A 72 -5.50 1.90 -2.07
N VAL A 73 -5.78 1.37 -0.87
CA VAL A 73 -4.92 0.38 -0.21
C VAL A 73 -5.72 -0.89 -0.01
N HIS A 74 -5.18 -2.02 -0.48
CA HIS A 74 -5.85 -3.32 -0.44
C HIS A 74 -4.99 -4.33 0.30
N PHE A 75 -5.60 -5.08 1.20
CA PHE A 75 -4.98 -6.22 1.83
C PHE A 75 -5.58 -7.52 1.32
N MET A 76 -4.73 -8.47 0.96
CA MET A 76 -5.11 -9.80 0.52
C MET A 76 -4.83 -10.81 1.63
N LEU A 77 -5.89 -11.50 2.06
CA LEU A 77 -5.78 -12.64 2.97
C LEU A 77 -6.46 -13.86 2.34
N ARG A 78 -5.71 -14.96 2.15
CA ARG A 78 -6.22 -16.22 1.58
C ARG A 78 -7.04 -16.02 0.27
N ARG A 79 -6.50 -15.22 -0.66
CA ARG A 79 -7.13 -14.86 -1.96
C ARG A 79 -8.36 -13.94 -1.87
N SER A 80 -8.72 -13.45 -0.70
CA SER A 80 -9.71 -12.38 -0.54
C SER A 80 -8.98 -11.05 -0.50
N LEU A 81 -9.18 -10.22 -1.53
CA LEU A 81 -8.70 -8.83 -1.55
C LEU A 81 -9.76 -7.94 -0.89
N SER A 82 -9.34 -7.09 0.05
CA SER A 82 -10.23 -6.15 0.75
C SER A 82 -9.61 -4.76 0.79
N PRO A 83 -10.29 -3.73 0.26
CA PRO A 83 -9.82 -2.36 0.33
C PRO A 83 -10.02 -1.76 1.73
N LEU A 84 -9.17 -0.83 2.12
CA LEU A 84 -9.43 0.08 3.24
C LEU A 84 -10.60 1.00 2.87
N ARG A 85 -11.59 1.09 3.76
CA ARG A 85 -12.84 1.86 3.61
C ARG A 85 -12.83 3.17 4.38
N SER A 86 -11.87 3.34 5.28
CA SER A 86 -11.60 4.59 5.98
C SER A 86 -10.13 4.60 6.38
N GLY A 87 -9.55 5.79 6.50
CA GLY A 87 -8.16 5.94 6.88
C GLY A 87 -7.46 7.03 6.08
N VAL A 88 -6.14 7.07 6.22
CA VAL A 88 -5.31 8.08 5.59
C VAL A 88 -4.13 7.40 4.91
N LEU A 89 -3.80 7.88 3.71
CA LEU A 89 -2.58 7.58 3.00
C LEU A 89 -1.81 8.89 2.80
N SER A 90 -0.59 8.97 3.35
CA SER A 90 0.37 10.00 2.99
C SER A 90 1.39 9.42 2.01
N VAL A 91 1.66 10.14 0.93
CA VAL A 91 2.61 9.75 -0.10
C VAL A 91 3.51 10.93 -0.43
N THR A 92 4.79 10.65 -0.65
CA THR A 92 5.79 11.58 -1.13
C THR A 92 6.34 11.05 -2.44
N VAL A 93 6.21 11.85 -3.50
CA VAL A 93 6.74 11.57 -4.84
C VAL A 93 7.97 12.42 -5.09
N GLY A 94 9.04 11.82 -5.61
CA GLY A 94 10.30 12.51 -5.92
C GLY A 94 11.38 12.41 -4.83
N GLY A 95 12.44 13.20 -4.96
CA GLY A 95 13.61 13.14 -4.08
C GLY A 95 14.57 12.00 -4.42
N ASP A 96 15.02 11.22 -3.42
CA ASP A 96 15.93 10.07 -3.62
C ASP A 96 15.20 8.77 -3.94
N VAL A 97 13.85 8.77 -3.87
CA VAL A 97 12.99 7.60 -4.10
C VAL A 97 12.06 7.84 -5.28
N GLN A 98 11.48 6.77 -5.82
CA GLN A 98 10.40 6.90 -6.81
C GLN A 98 9.11 7.35 -6.11
N CYS A 99 8.75 6.69 -5.02
CA CYS A 99 7.73 7.14 -4.09
C CYS A 99 7.94 6.49 -2.71
N ALA A 100 7.46 7.15 -1.66
CA ALA A 100 7.39 6.59 -0.32
C ALA A 100 6.16 7.11 0.39
N GLY A 101 5.75 6.46 1.47
CA GLY A 101 4.60 6.93 2.22
C GLY A 101 4.21 6.05 3.38
N THR A 102 3.14 6.46 4.05
CA THR A 102 2.56 5.79 5.20
C THR A 102 1.06 5.68 5.06
N PHE A 103 0.46 4.64 5.61
CA PHE A 103 -0.98 4.50 5.63
C PHE A 103 -1.48 3.82 6.90
N GLY A 104 -2.75 4.03 7.18
CA GLY A 104 -3.49 3.35 8.23
C GLY A 104 -4.97 3.51 7.98
N GLY A 105 -5.78 2.58 8.50
CA GLY A 105 -7.21 2.60 8.21
C GLY A 105 -7.95 1.36 8.66
N VAL A 106 -9.20 1.24 8.23
CA VAL A 106 -10.07 0.11 8.54
C VAL A 106 -10.66 -0.41 7.24
N ASP A 107 -10.72 -1.71 7.07
CA ASP A 107 -11.35 -2.33 5.90
C ASP A 107 -12.85 -2.59 6.09
N GLU A 108 -13.49 -3.14 5.05
CA GLU A 108 -14.93 -3.45 5.08
C GLU A 108 -15.35 -4.51 6.12
N ARG A 109 -14.39 -5.25 6.69
CA ARG A 109 -14.64 -6.27 7.71
C ARG A 109 -14.36 -5.72 9.12
N GLY A 110 -14.03 -4.44 9.26
CA GLY A 110 -13.68 -3.83 10.53
C GLY A 110 -12.28 -4.17 11.01
N ARG A 111 -11.40 -4.69 10.15
CA ARG A 111 -10.00 -4.98 10.49
C ARG A 111 -9.20 -3.69 10.45
N THR A 112 -8.52 -3.38 11.55
CA THR A 112 -7.70 -2.16 11.66
C THR A 112 -6.31 -2.42 11.13
N PHE A 113 -5.81 -1.50 10.32
CA PHE A 113 -4.47 -1.48 9.76
C PHE A 113 -3.70 -0.28 10.31
N SER A 114 -2.52 -0.55 10.85
CA SER A 114 -1.65 0.45 11.46
C SER A 114 -0.19 0.22 11.09
N GLY A 115 0.66 1.23 11.31
CA GLY A 115 2.08 1.16 10.97
C GLY A 115 2.34 0.83 9.50
N GLY A 116 1.41 1.20 8.61
CA GLY A 116 1.57 0.99 7.18
C GLY A 116 2.67 1.90 6.65
N SER A 117 3.67 1.33 5.98
CA SER A 117 4.74 2.10 5.35
C SER A 117 5.16 1.46 4.05
N PHE A 118 5.55 2.29 3.09
CA PHE A 118 6.09 1.83 1.83
C PHE A 118 7.17 2.76 1.32
N ARG A 119 8.10 2.18 0.55
CA ARG A 119 9.14 2.91 -0.17
C ARG A 119 9.52 2.12 -1.39
N LEU A 120 9.60 2.81 -2.52
CA LEU A 120 10.07 2.30 -3.80
C LEU A 120 11.32 3.07 -4.19
N GLU A 121 12.47 2.40 -4.25
CA GLU A 121 13.73 3.02 -4.65
C GLU A 121 13.73 3.36 -6.14
N LYS A 122 14.51 4.37 -6.52
CA LYS A 122 14.77 4.66 -7.93
C LYS A 122 15.61 3.54 -8.54
N TYR A 123 15.37 3.27 -9.82
CA TYR A 123 16.24 2.44 -10.66
C TYR A 123 17.60 3.09 -10.91
#